data_AF-A0A9P6XTQ1-F1
#
_entry.id   AF-A0A9P6XTQ1-F1
#
_cell.length_a   1.000
_cell.length_b   1.000
_cell.length_c   1.000
_cell.angle_alpha   90.00
_cell.angle_beta   90.00
_cell.angle_gamma   90.00
#
_symmetry.space_group_name_H-M   'P 1'
#
loop_
_entity.id
_entity.type
_entity.pdbx_description
1 polymer ?
#
loop_
_entity_poly.entity_id
_entity_poly.type
_entity_poly.pdbx_seq_one_letter_code
_entity_poly.pdbx_strand_id
1 'polypeptide(L)' 'MPRAAVRLSAGREAMDEALQALCFMAGANSMFYGDALLPTANPQMEADQRLLQRLGLRVDASQHHHQPVEGATCR' A
#
# COMPACT_ATOMS: atom_id res chain seq x y z
N MET A 1 -1.26 -18.61 0.39
CA MET A 1 -1.52 -18.15 1.77
C MET A 1 -2.79 -17.30 1.78
N PRO A 2 -3.96 -17.81 2.19
CA PRO A 2 -5.24 -17.09 2.05
C PRO A 2 -5.46 -15.93 3.03
N ARG A 3 -4.70 -15.88 4.14
CA ARG A 3 -4.81 -14.86 5.19
C ARG A 3 -3.68 -13.81 5.15
N ALA A 4 -2.77 -13.91 4.17
CA ALA A 4 -1.63 -13.01 4.11
C ALA A 4 -2.04 -11.63 3.58
N ALA A 5 -1.49 -10.56 4.16
CA ALA A 5 -1.60 -9.22 3.61
C ALA A 5 -0.53 -9.04 2.52
N VAL A 6 -0.97 -8.88 1.27
CA VAL A 6 -0.11 -8.56 0.12
C VAL A 6 -0.05 -7.05 0.00
N ARG A 7 1.08 -6.48 0.43
CA ARG A 7 1.33 -5.04 0.40
C ARG A 7 1.95 -4.60 -0.91
N LEU A 8 1.32 -3.65 -1.57
CA LEU A 8 1.92 -2.89 -2.66
C LEU A 8 2.96 -1.92 -2.06
N SER A 9 4.24 -2.20 -2.30
CA SER A 9 5.38 -1.48 -1.74
C SER A 9 5.73 -0.21 -2.54
N ALA A 10 6.88 0.40 -2.22
CA ALA A 10 7.43 1.58 -2.89
C ALA A 10 7.52 1.41 -4.43
N GLY A 11 7.39 2.52 -5.17
CA GLY A 11 7.41 2.55 -6.65
C GLY A 11 6.04 2.72 -7.31
N ARG A 12 4.96 2.92 -6.55
CA ARG A 12 3.61 3.22 -7.08
C ARG A 12 3.54 4.49 -7.90
N GLU A 13 4.45 5.43 -7.64
CA GLU A 13 4.66 6.65 -8.41
C GLU A 13 4.97 6.41 -9.89
N ALA A 14 5.59 5.27 -10.21
CA ALA A 14 5.88 4.88 -11.59
C ALA A 14 4.80 3.96 -12.19
N MET A 15 3.74 3.62 -11.45
CA MET A 15 2.68 2.70 -11.91
C MET A 15 1.44 3.45 -12.35
N ASP A 16 0.95 3.12 -13.55
CA ASP A 16 -0.34 3.61 -14.04
C ASP A 16 -1.49 3.21 -13.13
N GLU A 17 -2.51 4.06 -13.06
CA GLU A 17 -3.72 3.83 -12.25
C GLU A 17 -4.39 2.48 -12.57
N ALA A 18 -4.41 2.09 -13.84
CA ALA A 18 -4.96 0.82 -14.29
C ALA A 18 -4.16 -0.39 -13.78
N LEU A 19 -2.83 -0.26 -13.72
CA LEU A 19 -1.96 -1.32 -13.19
C LEU A 19 -2.19 -1.49 -11.68
N GLN A 20 -2.33 -0.38 -10.97
CA GLN A 20 -2.62 -0.40 -9.53
C GLN A 20 -3.99 -1.04 -9.25
N ALA A 21 -5.02 -0.69 -10.03
CA ALA A 21 -6.34 -1.32 -9.95
C ALA A 21 -6.26 -2.85 -10.21
N LEU A 22 -5.49 -3.27 -11.21
CA LEU A 22 -5.26 -4.67 -11.50
C LEU A 22 -4.61 -5.39 -10.32
N CYS A 23 -3.62 -4.78 -9.66
CA CYS A 23 -2.98 -5.37 -8.49
C CYS A 23 -3.97 -5.56 -7.32
N PHE A 24 -4.86 -4.60 -7.06
CA PHE A 24 -5.92 -4.76 -6.06
C PHE A 24 -6.89 -5.89 -6.42
N MET A 25 -7.26 -6.01 -7.70
CA MET A 25 -8.08 -7.14 -8.17
C MET A 25 -7.35 -8.49 -8.08
N ALA A 26 -6.03 -8.50 -8.26
CA ALA A 26 -5.19 -9.69 -8.17
C ALA A 26 -4.96 -10.16 -6.71
N GLY A 27 -5.40 -9.38 -5.71
CA GLY A 27 -5.33 -9.75 -4.30
C GLY A 27 -4.35 -8.92 -3.46
N ALA A 28 -3.80 -7.83 -4.00
CA ALA A 28 -3.16 -6.82 -3.15
C ALA A 28 -4.22 -6.19 -2.23
N ASN A 29 -3.93 -6.13 -0.93
CA ASN A 29 -4.89 -5.66 0.07
C ASN A 29 -4.26 -4.73 1.12
N SER A 30 -3.04 -4.26 0.87
CA SER A 30 -2.35 -3.27 1.70
C SER A 30 -1.49 -2.36 0.82
N MET A 31 -1.33 -1.10 1.20
CA MET A 31 -0.46 -0.13 0.54
C MET A 31 0.05 0.87 1.59
N PHE A 32 1.16 1.54 1.29
CA PHE A 32 1.58 2.68 2.12
C PHE A 32 0.66 3.87 1.85
N TYR A 33 0.05 4.38 2.92
CA TYR A 33 -0.86 5.51 2.90
C TYR A 33 -0.45 6.48 4.02
N GLY A 34 -0.17 7.72 3.66
CA GLY A 34 0.31 8.74 4.59
C GLY A 34 1.18 9.79 3.90
N ASP A 35 1.45 10.87 4.62
CA ASP A 35 2.12 12.08 4.11
C ASP A 35 3.61 11.89 3.81
N ALA A 36 4.25 10.86 4.37
CA ALA A 36 5.67 10.60 4.18
C ALA A 36 5.98 9.11 4.03
N LEU A 37 6.71 8.75 2.97
CA LEU A 37 7.49 7.52 2.91
C LEU A 37 8.96 7.91 3.02
N LEU A 38 9.64 7.54 4.12
CA LEU A 38 11.09 7.64 4.30
C LEU A 38 11.72 8.93 3.71
N PRO A 39 12.10 9.85 4.59
CA PRO A 39 12.04 11.34 4.53
C PRO A 39 11.24 12.11 3.45
N THR A 40 10.56 11.46 2.50
CA THR A 40 10.01 12.16 1.32
C THR A 40 8.50 12.38 1.46
N ALA A 41 8.03 13.59 1.15
CA ALA A 41 6.60 13.87 1.05
C ALA A 41 5.98 12.99 -0.03
N ASN A 42 4.84 12.36 0.26
CA ASN A 42 4.15 11.48 -0.66
C ASN A 42 3.03 12.25 -1.39
N PRO A 43 3.25 12.76 -2.62
CA PRO A 43 2.21 13.47 -3.38
C PRO A 43 1.09 12.54 -3.87
N GLN A 44 1.21 11.22 -3.68
CA GLN A 44 0.25 10.25 -4.21
C GLN A 44 -1.01 10.10 -3.35
N MET A 45 -1.04 10.64 -2.13
CA MET A 45 -2.16 10.44 -1.20
C MET A 45 -3.52 10.80 -1.80
N GLU A 46 -3.63 11.94 -2.50
CA GLU A 46 -4.88 12.35 -3.17
C GLU A 46 -5.23 11.46 -4.36
N ALA A 47 -4.24 11.06 -5.16
CA ALA A 47 -4.44 10.15 -6.29
C ALA A 47 -4.91 8.77 -5.83
N ASP A 48 -4.36 8.30 -4.72
CA ASP A 48 -4.69 7.02 -4.07
C ASP A 48 -6.12 7.04 -3.54
N GLN A 49 -6.52 8.12 -2.86
CA GLN A 49 -7.89 8.31 -2.40
C GLN A 49 -8.87 8.25 -3.58
N ARG A 50 -8.58 8.96 -4.68
CA ARG A 50 -9.42 8.96 -5.88
C ARG A 50 -9.52 7.59 -6.52
N LEU A 51 -8.41 6.86 -6.64
CA LEU A 51 -8.37 5.50 -7.17
C LEU A 51 -9.22 4.56 -6.31
N LEU A 52 -9.04 4.59 -5.00
CA LEU A 52 -9.79 3.74 -4.08
C LEU A 52 -11.29 4.04 -4.11
N GLN A 53 -11.67 5.32 -4.18
CA GLN A 53 -13.08 5.73 -4.36
C GLN A 53 -13.65 5.20 -5.67
N ARG A 54 -12.91 5.31 -6.79
CA ARG A 54 -13.35 4.78 -8.10
C ARG A 54 -13.52 3.27 -8.09
N LEU A 55 -12.68 2.55 -7.35
CA LEU A 55 -12.75 1.10 -7.17
C LEU A 55 -13.78 0.67 -6.12
N GLY A 56 -14.37 1.61 -5.37
CA GLY A 56 -15.30 1.31 -4.26
C GLY A 56 -14.61 0.65 -3.05
N LEU A 57 -13.29 0.80 -2.92
CA LEU A 57 -12.49 0.21 -1.84
C LEU A 57 -12.45 1.16 -0.62
N ARG A 58 -12.49 0.58 0.58
CA ARG A 58 -12.42 1.33 1.85
C ARG A 58 -11.05 1.17 2.46
N VAL A 59 -10.46 2.28 2.91
CA VAL A 59 -9.21 2.25 3.69
C VAL A 59 -9.55 1.86 5.12
N ASP A 60 -8.96 0.76 5.57
CA ASP A 60 -9.01 0.35 6.97
C ASP A 60 -7.84 1.01 7.72
N ALA A 61 -8.09 2.16 8.35
CA ALA A 61 -7.08 2.90 9.10
C ALA A 61 -6.66 2.20 10.41
N SER A 62 -7.35 1.13 10.81
CA SER A 62 -7.06 0.35 12.03
C SER A 62 -5.80 -0.51 11.92
N GLN A 63 -5.26 -0.73 10.72
CA GLN A 63 -4.09 -1.58 10.51
C GLN A 63 -2.79 -0.78 10.46
N HIS A 64 -2.45 -0.12 11.58
CA HIS A 64 -1.05 0.23 11.86
C HIS A 64 -0.30 -1.05 12.27
N HIS A 65 -0.11 -1.96 11.32
CA HIS A 65 0.75 -3.13 11.53
C HIS A 65 2.21 -2.68 11.44
N HIS A 66 2.68 -2.04 12.51
CA HIS A 66 4.10 -1.99 12.82
C HIS A 66 4.52 -3.42 13.13
N GLN A 67 4.89 -4.21 12.11
CA GLN A 67 5.70 -5.39 12.40
C GLN A 67 7.03 -4.89 12.93
N PRO A 68 7.41 -5.24 14.18
CA PRO A 68 8.81 -5.21 14.51
C PRO A 68 9.50 -6.18 13.53
N VAL A 69 10.58 -5.74 12.91
CA VAL A 69 11.43 -6.59 12.09
C VAL A 69 12.17 -7.59 12.99
N GLU A 70 11.48 -8.60 13.50
CA GLU A 70 12.13 -9.75 14.13
C GLU A 70 12.78 -10.60 13.03
N GLY A 71 14.08 -10.42 12.83
CA GLY A 71 14.84 -11.27 11.90
C GLY A 71 16.18 -10.77 11.41
N ALA A 72 16.71 -9.64 11.87
CA ALA A 72 18.12 -9.28 11.62
C ALA A 72 19.07 -10.00 12.59
N THR A 73 19.00 -11.32 12.68
CA THR A 73 20.13 -12.10 13.23
C THR A 73 21.05 -12.43 12.08
N CYS A 74 22.05 -11.58 11.88
CA CYS A 74 23.24 -11.91 11.10
C CYS A 74 23.87 -13.14 11.76
N ARG A 75 23.93 -14.26 11.03
CA ARG A 75 24.79 -15.39 11.36
C ARG A 75 25.93 -15.43 10.39
#